data_AF-A0A7H8JUM6-F1
#
_entry.id   AF-A0A7H8JUM6-F1
#
_cell.length_a   1.000
_cell.length_b   1.000
_cell.length_c   1.000
_cell.angle_alpha   90.00
_cell.angle_beta   90.00
_cell.angle_gamma   90.00
#
_symmetry.space_group_name_H-M   'P 1'
#
loop_
_entity.id
_entity.type
_entity.pdbx_description
1 polymer ?
#
loop_
_entity_poly.entity_id
_entity_poly.type
_entity_poly.pdbx_seq_one_letter_code
_entity_poly.pdbx_strand_id
1 'polypeptide(L)'
;MIFEARFRELAGVRLYWSNAFAVTGLPTHADGETVDRHREDAEAKLRRGHGCWAAPRPSGSTTVPNDAEQVRAAFAELADPKRRLMDEALWYWGTDNLDCGCPEDLHREHDAAVRRHLWALESAQGGDPFPGANREVMWLGAARGWHAVLENDHFAAHLRHRIRTLDTPELGEEAAEDLLAGLPPLLVTPFSELAHGDAFLARMAAEWGRCASFEGSVHKLGEVLFAPSADRIGDALRIAKEHREAGRYEESAAALWQQVLPELELLDPVRPLVPAERYDEVALMVAVGLNNLAVDLRESYVHRAPDAGERWEMVELARKAHDVAPQRDEQQFLDNWDRLVRQFGHGRRARAYANPRGLSAQTLGKDPRREQWRRAAARIRSAIRFLRTPLGTRISLSVVAVALVITLAATLGGAYPAVSLGLVLSVILAALLTERRDGAGQEAGRAGRTGHAGQAGRTGS
;
A
#
# COMPACT_ATOMS: atom_id res chain seq x y z
N MET A 1 -10.07 -21.53 13.51
CA MET A 1 -9.88 -22.04 12.13
C MET A 1 -8.52 -22.69 12.05
N ILE A 2 -8.43 -23.87 11.44
CA ILE A 2 -7.21 -24.71 11.39
C ILE A 2 -6.05 -23.99 10.67
N PHE A 3 -6.35 -23.10 9.72
CA PHE A 3 -5.37 -22.44 8.85
C PHE A 3 -4.99 -21.00 9.23
N GLU A 4 -5.46 -20.49 10.37
CA GLU A 4 -5.35 -19.06 10.71
C GLU A 4 -3.91 -18.51 10.67
N ALA A 5 -2.94 -19.28 11.20
CA ALA A 5 -1.54 -18.87 11.19
C ALA A 5 -0.99 -18.74 9.76
N ARG A 6 -1.27 -19.71 8.88
CA ARG A 6 -0.80 -19.69 7.50
C ARG A 6 -1.48 -18.59 6.67
N PHE A 7 -2.77 -18.34 6.91
CA PHE A 7 -3.47 -17.21 6.29
C PHE A 7 -2.77 -15.88 6.58
N ARG A 8 -2.33 -15.68 7.83
CA ARG A 8 -1.62 -14.46 8.23
C ARG A 8 -0.24 -14.35 7.59
N GLU A 9 0.48 -15.47 7.45
CA GLU A 9 1.81 -15.52 6.81
C GLU A 9 1.74 -15.21 5.30
N LEU A 10 0.68 -15.65 4.63
CA LEU A 10 0.48 -15.44 3.19
C LEU A 10 -0.19 -14.11 2.84
N ALA A 11 -0.74 -13.39 3.81
CA ALA A 11 -1.46 -12.14 3.57
C ALA A 11 -0.57 -11.08 2.90
N GLY A 12 -1.20 -10.22 2.09
CA GLY A 12 -0.55 -9.09 1.43
C GLY A 12 -0.03 -9.43 0.03
N VAL A 13 0.86 -8.59 -0.51
CA VAL A 13 1.34 -8.71 -1.91
C VAL A 13 2.19 -9.95 -2.19
N ARG A 14 2.60 -10.65 -1.12
CA ARG A 14 3.47 -11.83 -1.17
C ARG A 14 2.71 -13.14 -1.30
N LEU A 15 1.38 -13.11 -1.38
CA LEU A 15 0.47 -14.26 -1.47
C LEU A 15 1.00 -15.44 -2.30
N TYR A 16 1.45 -15.17 -3.52
CA TYR A 16 1.98 -16.20 -4.42
C TYR A 16 3.51 -16.33 -4.41
N TRP A 17 4.21 -15.34 -3.84
CA TRP A 17 5.67 -15.25 -3.88
C TRP A 17 6.34 -16.17 -2.84
N SER A 18 5.67 -16.39 -1.71
CA SER A 18 6.12 -17.29 -0.64
C SER A 18 5.47 -18.68 -0.71
N ASN A 19 4.70 -18.95 -1.78
CA ASN A 19 4.08 -20.25 -1.97
C ASN A 19 5.17 -21.33 -2.16
N ALA A 20 5.10 -22.42 -1.41
CA ALA A 20 6.16 -23.41 -1.40
C ALA A 20 6.37 -24.10 -2.76
N PHE A 21 5.30 -24.32 -3.54
CA PHE A 21 5.39 -24.86 -4.89
C PHE A 21 6.01 -23.86 -5.88
N ALA A 22 5.74 -22.56 -5.69
CA ALA A 22 6.39 -21.51 -6.48
C ALA A 22 7.91 -21.43 -6.21
N VAL A 23 8.32 -21.60 -4.95
CA VAL A 23 9.73 -21.55 -4.55
C VAL A 23 10.48 -22.81 -5.00
N THR A 24 9.90 -23.99 -4.79
CA THR A 24 10.54 -25.28 -5.11
C THR A 24 10.46 -25.65 -6.58
N GLY A 25 9.44 -25.16 -7.30
CA GLY A 25 9.14 -25.55 -8.68
C GLY A 25 8.54 -26.95 -8.81
N LEU A 26 8.13 -27.57 -7.69
CA LEU A 26 7.43 -28.85 -7.70
C LEU A 26 5.99 -28.69 -8.17
N PRO A 27 5.42 -29.68 -8.86
CA PRO A 27 3.99 -29.72 -9.08
C PRO A 27 3.25 -29.98 -7.76
N THR A 28 2.02 -29.49 -7.66
CA THR A 28 1.17 -29.63 -6.46
C THR A 28 0.87 -31.09 -6.08
N HIS A 29 0.87 -31.96 -7.09
CA HIS A 29 0.66 -33.40 -6.92
C HIS A 29 1.92 -34.21 -6.56
N ALA A 30 3.08 -33.57 -6.35
CA ALA A 30 4.31 -34.27 -6.00
C ALA A 30 4.16 -35.07 -4.69
N ASP A 31 4.38 -36.38 -4.72
CA ASP A 31 4.36 -37.23 -3.53
C ASP A 31 5.56 -36.96 -2.60
N GLY A 32 5.53 -37.54 -1.40
CA GLY A 32 6.60 -37.34 -0.40
C GLY A 32 7.98 -37.76 -0.91
N GLU A 33 8.07 -38.88 -1.63
CA GLU A 33 9.33 -39.36 -2.21
C GLU A 33 9.90 -38.36 -3.24
N THR A 34 9.04 -37.80 -4.10
CA THR A 34 9.44 -36.80 -5.07
C THR A 34 9.86 -35.49 -4.39
N VAL A 35 9.14 -35.06 -3.35
CA VAL A 35 9.52 -33.89 -2.55
C VAL A 35 10.88 -34.08 -1.90
N ASP A 36 11.14 -35.22 -1.26
CA ASP A 36 12.40 -35.52 -0.58
C ASP A 36 13.58 -35.57 -1.56
N ARG A 37 13.41 -36.27 -2.68
CA ARG A 37 14.42 -36.33 -3.75
C ARG A 37 14.73 -34.95 -4.32
N HIS A 38 13.72 -34.11 -4.53
CA HIS A 38 13.91 -32.75 -5.04
C HIS A 38 14.58 -31.84 -4.01
N ARG A 39 14.30 -32.03 -2.71
CA ARG A 39 15.00 -31.36 -1.61
C ARG A 39 16.49 -31.67 -1.62
N GLU A 40 16.85 -32.95 -1.72
CA GLU A 40 18.26 -33.38 -1.76
C GLU A 40 19.02 -32.76 -2.95
N ASP A 41 18.39 -32.73 -4.14
CA ASP A 41 18.96 -32.10 -5.34
C ASP A 41 19.13 -30.57 -5.15
N ALA A 42 18.11 -29.89 -4.64
CA ALA A 42 18.16 -28.46 -4.36
C ALA A 42 19.27 -28.11 -3.36
N GLU A 43 19.40 -28.86 -2.26
CA GLU A 43 20.47 -28.68 -1.28
C GLU A 43 21.86 -28.95 -1.85
N ALA A 44 22.00 -29.98 -2.70
CA ALA A 44 23.26 -30.29 -3.35
C ALA A 44 23.68 -29.19 -4.34
N LYS A 45 22.72 -28.54 -5.02
CA LYS A 45 22.97 -27.39 -5.91
C LYS A 45 23.35 -26.13 -5.14
N LEU A 46 22.65 -25.85 -4.03
CA LEU A 46 22.97 -24.72 -3.15
C LEU A 46 24.37 -24.86 -2.53
N ARG A 47 24.76 -26.07 -2.08
CA ARG A 47 26.10 -26.37 -1.56
C ARG A 47 27.22 -26.19 -2.59
N ARG A 48 26.94 -26.42 -3.87
CA ARG A 48 27.90 -26.28 -4.99
C ARG A 48 28.17 -24.82 -5.41
N GLY A 49 27.65 -23.84 -4.67
CA GLY A 49 27.99 -22.43 -4.85
C GLY A 49 27.13 -21.70 -5.88
N HIS A 50 26.01 -22.27 -6.32
CA HIS A 50 25.05 -21.55 -7.17
C HIS A 50 24.31 -20.43 -6.43
N GLY A 51 24.39 -20.38 -5.09
CA GLY A 51 23.98 -19.26 -4.22
C GLY A 51 22.49 -18.94 -4.22
N CYS A 52 21.75 -19.44 -5.20
CA CYS A 52 20.35 -19.19 -5.42
C CYS A 52 19.70 -20.36 -6.18
N TRP A 53 18.42 -20.56 -5.89
CA TRP A 53 17.55 -21.49 -6.58
C TRP A 53 16.51 -20.71 -7.39
N ALA A 54 16.49 -20.93 -8.70
CA ALA A 54 15.55 -20.31 -9.61
C ALA A 54 14.55 -21.37 -10.11
N ALA A 55 13.43 -21.51 -9.41
CA ALA A 55 12.29 -22.25 -9.94
C ALA A 55 11.67 -21.46 -11.10
N PRO A 56 11.38 -22.10 -12.25
CA PRO A 56 10.65 -21.46 -13.34
C PRO A 56 9.32 -20.90 -12.84
N ARG A 57 9.08 -19.61 -13.08
CA ARG A 57 7.76 -19.02 -12.77
C ARG A 57 6.84 -19.15 -13.97
N PRO A 58 5.59 -19.62 -13.78
CA PRO A 58 4.62 -19.78 -14.88
C PRO A 58 4.19 -18.44 -15.51
N SER A 59 4.47 -17.30 -14.87
CA SER A 59 4.27 -15.98 -15.47
C SER A 59 5.26 -15.64 -16.58
N GLY A 60 6.33 -16.43 -16.78
CA GLY A 60 7.45 -16.06 -17.66
C GLY A 60 8.26 -14.86 -17.14
N SER A 61 7.89 -14.32 -15.98
CA SER A 61 8.59 -13.26 -15.27
C SER A 61 9.96 -13.74 -14.82
N THR A 62 10.92 -12.83 -14.76
CA THR A 62 12.30 -13.06 -14.32
C THR A 62 12.29 -13.89 -13.05
N THR A 63 12.90 -15.08 -13.10
CA THR A 63 13.05 -15.96 -11.93
C THR A 63 13.73 -15.16 -10.82
N VAL A 64 12.98 -14.84 -9.76
CA VAL A 64 13.58 -14.21 -8.58
C VAL A 64 14.39 -15.31 -7.89
N PRO A 65 15.72 -15.16 -7.79
CA PRO A 65 16.54 -16.19 -7.19
C PRO A 65 16.18 -16.32 -5.71
N ASN A 66 15.81 -17.52 -5.27
CA ASN A 66 15.54 -17.79 -3.86
C ASN A 66 16.83 -18.18 -3.15
N ASP A 67 17.05 -17.66 -1.95
CA ASP A 67 18.20 -18.05 -1.14
C ASP A 67 18.03 -19.44 -0.50
N ALA A 68 19.10 -19.96 0.09
CA ALA A 68 19.09 -21.30 0.69
C ALA A 68 18.17 -21.43 1.91
N GLU A 69 17.84 -20.32 2.60
CA GLU A 69 16.92 -20.33 3.73
C GLU A 69 15.48 -20.41 3.25
N GLN A 70 15.11 -19.63 2.23
CA GLN A 70 13.80 -19.65 1.59
C GLN A 70 13.46 -21.02 1.00
N VAL A 71 14.42 -21.66 0.33
CA VAL A 71 14.23 -23.01 -0.23
C VAL A 71 14.00 -24.04 0.88
N ARG A 72 14.81 -24.01 1.95
CA ARG A 72 14.64 -24.93 3.09
C ARG A 72 13.31 -24.71 3.80
N ALA A 73 12.92 -23.45 4.00
CA ALA A 73 11.62 -23.10 4.55
C ALA A 73 10.49 -23.66 3.68
N ALA A 74 10.53 -23.46 2.37
CA ALA A 74 9.51 -24.00 1.45
C ALA A 74 9.38 -25.53 1.53
N PHE A 75 10.48 -26.28 1.61
CA PHE A 75 10.40 -27.74 1.82
C PHE A 75 9.82 -28.11 3.18
N ALA A 76 10.10 -27.34 4.23
CA ALA A 76 9.46 -27.53 5.54
C ALA A 76 7.95 -27.25 5.49
N GLU A 77 7.50 -26.24 4.73
CA GLU A 77 6.09 -25.98 4.48
C GLU A 77 5.40 -27.15 3.76
N LEU A 78 6.07 -27.76 2.77
CA LEU A 78 5.53 -28.93 2.04
C LEU A 78 5.43 -30.18 2.92
N ALA A 79 6.21 -30.27 3.99
CA ALA A 79 6.17 -31.37 4.93
C ALA A 79 5.02 -31.25 5.95
N ASP A 80 4.49 -30.04 6.17
CA ASP A 80 3.29 -29.82 6.98
C ASP A 80 2.04 -29.92 6.09
N PRO A 81 1.15 -30.91 6.29
CA PRO A 81 0.02 -31.12 5.40
C PRO A 81 -0.97 -29.95 5.36
N LYS A 82 -1.12 -29.19 6.45
CA LYS A 82 -2.01 -28.02 6.51
C LYS A 82 -1.45 -26.87 5.67
N ARG A 83 -0.16 -26.58 5.84
CA ARG A 83 0.56 -25.55 5.07
C ARG A 83 0.61 -25.93 3.60
N ARG A 84 0.90 -27.20 3.30
CA ARG A 84 0.89 -27.75 1.94
C ARG A 84 -0.46 -27.60 1.26
N LEU A 85 -1.57 -27.96 1.91
CA LEU A 85 -2.90 -27.87 1.32
C LEU A 85 -3.28 -26.42 0.96
N MET A 86 -2.92 -25.46 1.82
CA MET A 86 -3.11 -24.04 1.55
C MET A 86 -2.33 -23.58 0.32
N ASP A 87 -1.04 -23.94 0.28
CA ASP A 87 -0.17 -23.58 -0.86
C ASP A 87 -0.65 -24.26 -2.15
N GLU A 88 -1.21 -25.47 -2.06
CA GLU A 88 -1.81 -26.18 -3.18
C GLU A 88 -3.06 -25.46 -3.70
N ALA A 89 -3.95 -24.99 -2.81
CA ALA A 89 -5.15 -24.23 -3.17
C ALA A 89 -4.85 -22.85 -3.78
N LEU A 90 -3.61 -22.36 -3.68
CA LEU A 90 -3.17 -21.06 -4.21
C LEU A 90 -2.13 -21.20 -5.33
N TRP A 91 -1.92 -22.41 -5.83
CA TRP A 91 -0.93 -22.67 -6.89
C TRP A 91 -1.50 -23.51 -8.03
N TYR A 92 -0.71 -23.74 -9.06
CA TYR A 92 -1.18 -24.43 -10.26
C TYR A 92 -1.39 -25.92 -9.99
N TRP A 93 -2.57 -26.42 -10.37
CA TRP A 93 -2.91 -27.84 -10.33
C TRP A 93 -2.44 -28.56 -11.58
N GLY A 94 -2.42 -27.85 -12.71
CA GLY A 94 -2.11 -28.44 -14.01
C GLY A 94 -3.21 -29.36 -14.52
N THR A 95 -2.95 -30.00 -15.66
CA THR A 95 -3.87 -30.91 -16.35
C THR A 95 -3.56 -32.38 -16.11
N ASP A 96 -2.57 -32.69 -15.29
CA ASP A 96 -2.23 -34.07 -14.99
C ASP A 96 -3.40 -34.72 -14.25
N ASN A 97 -3.74 -35.96 -14.63
CA ASN A 97 -4.86 -36.67 -14.03
C ASN A 97 -4.53 -36.98 -12.57
N LEU A 98 -5.04 -36.15 -11.66
CA LEU A 98 -4.86 -36.31 -10.21
C LEU A 98 -5.74 -37.41 -9.61
N ASP A 99 -6.43 -38.19 -10.44
CA ASP A 99 -7.46 -39.18 -10.05
C ASP A 99 -8.52 -38.60 -9.09
N CYS A 100 -8.70 -37.28 -9.13
CA CYS A 100 -9.59 -36.54 -8.23
C CYS A 100 -11.06 -36.57 -8.68
N GLY A 101 -11.35 -37.11 -9.87
CA GLY A 101 -12.70 -37.17 -10.44
C GLY A 101 -13.30 -35.81 -10.79
N CYS A 102 -12.49 -34.74 -10.79
CA CYS A 102 -12.95 -33.39 -11.12
C CYS A 102 -13.19 -33.24 -12.63
N PRO A 103 -14.14 -32.38 -13.05
CA PRO A 103 -14.23 -31.95 -14.43
C PRO A 103 -12.92 -31.31 -14.88
N GLU A 104 -12.48 -31.60 -16.11
CA GLU A 104 -11.20 -31.10 -16.65
C GLU A 104 -11.12 -29.56 -16.63
N ASP A 105 -12.27 -28.91 -16.85
CA ASP A 105 -12.38 -27.46 -16.90
C ASP A 105 -12.07 -26.79 -15.55
N LEU A 106 -12.34 -27.46 -14.42
CA LEU A 106 -12.13 -26.91 -13.08
C LEU A 106 -10.66 -26.53 -12.85
N HIS A 107 -9.73 -27.43 -13.18
CA HIS A 107 -8.30 -27.18 -12.99
C HIS A 107 -7.83 -26.01 -13.88
N ARG A 108 -8.32 -25.95 -15.13
CA ARG A 108 -7.97 -24.87 -16.05
C ARG A 108 -8.51 -23.53 -15.57
N GLU A 109 -9.73 -23.50 -15.04
CA GLU A 109 -10.36 -22.29 -14.48
C GLU A 109 -9.63 -21.81 -13.23
N HIS A 110 -9.30 -22.72 -12.31
CA HIS A 110 -8.50 -22.44 -11.12
C HIS A 110 -7.13 -21.87 -11.48
N ASP A 111 -6.38 -22.56 -12.33
CA ASP A 111 -5.05 -22.13 -12.78
C ASP A 111 -5.11 -20.78 -13.50
N ALA A 112 -6.19 -20.51 -14.25
CA ALA A 112 -6.40 -19.22 -14.89
C ALA A 112 -6.74 -18.12 -13.88
N ALA A 113 -7.43 -18.42 -12.78
CA ALA A 113 -7.71 -17.47 -11.70
C ALA A 113 -6.43 -17.11 -10.93
N VAL A 114 -5.65 -18.10 -10.51
CA VAL A 114 -4.32 -17.95 -9.88
C VAL A 114 -3.43 -17.06 -10.76
N ARG A 115 -3.32 -17.39 -12.04
CA ARG A 115 -2.48 -16.67 -13.01
C ARG A 115 -2.85 -15.21 -13.15
N ARG A 116 -4.14 -14.91 -13.34
CA ARG A 116 -4.62 -13.53 -13.51
C ARG A 116 -4.37 -12.71 -12.24
N HIS A 117 -4.57 -13.30 -11.08
CA HIS A 117 -4.33 -12.61 -9.82
C HIS A 117 -2.83 -12.35 -9.59
N LEU A 118 -1.98 -13.36 -9.82
CA LEU A 118 -0.52 -13.21 -9.78
C LEU A 118 -0.04 -12.07 -10.70
N TRP A 119 -0.51 -12.03 -11.95
CA TRP A 119 -0.14 -10.96 -12.90
C TRP A 119 -0.65 -9.59 -12.48
N ALA A 120 -1.86 -9.51 -11.93
CA ALA A 120 -2.40 -8.26 -11.39
C ALA A 120 -1.51 -7.72 -10.25
N LEU A 121 -1.01 -8.62 -9.39
CA LEU A 121 -0.10 -8.30 -8.29
C LEU A 121 1.31 -7.92 -8.77
N GLU A 122 1.86 -8.63 -9.75
CA GLU A 122 3.15 -8.29 -10.36
C GLU A 122 3.08 -6.90 -11.03
N SER A 123 2.00 -6.63 -11.76
CA SER A 123 1.72 -5.33 -12.38
C SER A 123 1.63 -4.20 -11.35
N ALA A 124 0.93 -4.43 -10.23
CA ALA A 124 0.81 -3.45 -9.17
C ALA A 124 2.14 -3.13 -8.47
N GLN A 125 3.09 -4.06 -8.48
CA GLN A 125 4.42 -3.91 -7.89
C GLN A 125 5.46 -3.32 -8.87
N GLY A 126 5.01 -2.87 -10.05
CA GLY A 126 5.88 -2.28 -11.07
C GLY A 126 6.57 -3.29 -11.99
N GLY A 127 6.23 -4.58 -11.88
CA GLY A 127 6.52 -5.54 -12.94
C GLY A 127 5.66 -5.25 -14.16
N ASP A 128 6.18 -5.56 -15.35
CA ASP A 128 5.39 -5.53 -16.58
C ASP A 128 5.44 -6.92 -17.20
N PRO A 129 4.68 -7.89 -16.64
CA PRO A 129 4.72 -9.27 -17.14
C PRO A 129 4.22 -9.35 -18.59
N PHE A 130 3.41 -8.37 -19.03
CA PHE A 130 2.92 -8.25 -20.39
C PHE A 130 2.85 -6.79 -20.82
N PRO A 131 3.88 -6.28 -21.53
CA PRO A 131 3.89 -4.92 -22.03
C PRO A 131 2.63 -4.60 -22.84
N GLY A 132 1.88 -3.60 -22.38
CA GLY A 132 0.64 -3.14 -23.00
C GLY A 132 -0.63 -3.90 -22.58
N ALA A 133 -0.53 -4.90 -21.70
CA ALA A 133 -1.73 -5.54 -21.16
C ALA A 133 -2.47 -4.60 -20.20
N ASN A 134 -3.80 -4.60 -20.30
CA ASN A 134 -4.64 -3.74 -19.48
C ASN A 134 -4.70 -4.27 -18.04
N ARG A 135 -4.09 -3.54 -17.09
CA ARG A 135 -4.09 -3.84 -15.64
C ARG A 135 -5.51 -4.05 -15.09
N GLU A 136 -6.50 -3.32 -15.58
CA GLU A 136 -7.91 -3.47 -15.20
C GLU A 136 -8.46 -4.84 -15.60
N VAL A 137 -8.14 -5.31 -16.81
CA VAL A 137 -8.57 -6.63 -17.30
C VAL A 137 -7.99 -7.74 -16.43
N MET A 138 -6.74 -7.60 -15.95
CA MET A 138 -6.13 -8.57 -15.04
C MET A 138 -6.85 -8.62 -13.69
N TRP A 139 -7.07 -7.47 -13.04
CA TRP A 139 -7.76 -7.40 -11.74
C TRP A 139 -9.21 -7.90 -11.80
N LEU A 140 -9.98 -7.48 -12.81
CA LEU A 140 -11.36 -7.92 -12.98
C LEU A 140 -11.44 -9.39 -13.41
N GLY A 141 -10.48 -9.86 -14.22
CA GLY A 141 -10.38 -11.25 -14.60
C GLY A 141 -10.02 -12.16 -13.42
N ALA A 142 -9.18 -11.69 -12.49
CA ALA A 142 -8.86 -12.37 -11.25
C ALA A 142 -10.10 -12.49 -10.34
N ALA A 143 -10.83 -11.38 -10.14
CA ALA A 143 -12.06 -11.36 -9.34
C ALA A 143 -13.09 -12.38 -9.84
N ARG A 144 -13.39 -12.32 -11.14
CA ARG A 144 -14.37 -13.20 -11.78
C ARG A 144 -13.91 -14.66 -11.80
N GLY A 145 -12.63 -14.90 -12.07
CA GLY A 145 -12.06 -16.24 -12.09
C GLY A 145 -12.15 -16.90 -10.72
N TRP A 146 -11.70 -16.22 -9.66
CA TRP A 146 -11.79 -16.76 -8.30
C TRP A 146 -13.23 -16.89 -7.82
N HIS A 147 -14.11 -15.94 -8.14
CA HIS A 147 -15.54 -16.07 -7.83
C HIS A 147 -16.12 -17.33 -8.48
N ALA A 148 -15.89 -17.56 -9.78
CA ALA A 148 -16.39 -18.75 -10.48
C ALA A 148 -15.86 -20.05 -9.86
N VAL A 149 -14.59 -20.09 -9.47
CA VAL A 149 -13.98 -21.26 -8.80
C VAL A 149 -14.58 -21.50 -7.42
N LEU A 150 -14.75 -20.45 -6.63
CA LEU A 150 -15.27 -20.54 -5.25
C LEU A 150 -16.76 -20.94 -5.21
N GLU A 151 -17.55 -20.57 -6.22
CA GLU A 151 -18.96 -20.97 -6.36
C GLU A 151 -19.13 -22.37 -7.00
N ASN A 152 -18.04 -23.02 -7.44
CA ASN A 152 -18.10 -24.33 -8.07
C ASN A 152 -18.05 -25.44 -7.02
N ASP A 153 -19.11 -26.23 -6.87
CA ASP A 153 -19.19 -27.34 -5.92
C ASP A 153 -18.06 -28.38 -6.08
N HIS A 154 -17.53 -28.55 -7.30
CA HIS A 154 -16.40 -29.44 -7.55
C HIS A 154 -15.09 -28.94 -6.94
N PHE A 155 -14.93 -27.64 -6.70
CA PHE A 155 -13.77 -27.08 -6.01
C PHE A 155 -13.70 -27.59 -4.56
N ALA A 156 -14.82 -27.56 -3.84
CA ALA A 156 -14.90 -28.12 -2.49
C ALA A 156 -14.66 -29.63 -2.49
N ALA A 157 -15.23 -30.37 -3.46
CA ALA A 157 -15.00 -31.80 -3.61
C ALA A 157 -13.52 -32.13 -3.88
N HIS A 158 -12.83 -31.30 -4.68
CA HIS A 158 -11.41 -31.42 -4.95
C HIS A 158 -10.59 -31.30 -3.66
N LEU A 159 -10.82 -30.26 -2.85
CA LEU A 159 -10.09 -30.06 -1.60
C LEU A 159 -10.31 -31.21 -0.61
N ARG A 160 -11.54 -31.72 -0.48
CA ARG A 160 -11.82 -32.92 0.34
C ARG A 160 -11.15 -34.18 -0.20
N HIS A 161 -11.08 -34.35 -1.51
CA HIS A 161 -10.31 -35.43 -2.11
C HIS A 161 -8.82 -35.31 -1.74
N ARG A 162 -8.23 -34.12 -1.87
CA ARG A 162 -6.83 -33.88 -1.52
C ARG A 162 -6.53 -34.13 -0.04
N ILE A 163 -7.41 -33.70 0.87
CA ILE A 163 -7.30 -34.02 2.31
C ILE A 163 -7.25 -35.54 2.53
N ARG A 164 -8.16 -36.30 1.90
CA ARG A 164 -8.17 -37.78 2.00
C ARG A 164 -6.90 -38.42 1.42
N THR A 165 -6.41 -37.91 0.29
CA THR A 165 -5.20 -38.43 -0.36
C THR A 165 -3.92 -38.11 0.45
N LEU A 166 -3.89 -37.01 1.19
CA LEU A 166 -2.81 -36.71 2.13
C LEU A 166 -2.83 -37.60 3.39
N ASP A 167 -3.95 -38.29 3.66
CA ASP A 167 -4.15 -39.27 4.73
C ASP A 167 -3.54 -38.85 6.09
N THR A 168 -3.80 -37.60 6.47
CA THR A 168 -3.19 -36.94 7.63
C THR A 168 -4.22 -36.79 8.74
N PRO A 169 -4.01 -37.38 9.95
CA PRO A 169 -4.97 -37.31 11.07
C PRO A 169 -5.31 -35.88 11.51
N GLU A 170 -4.40 -34.91 11.32
CA GLU A 170 -4.60 -33.52 11.69
C GLU A 170 -5.51 -32.72 10.74
N LEU A 171 -5.89 -33.30 9.59
CA LEU A 171 -6.79 -32.73 8.59
C LEU A 171 -8.10 -33.52 8.56
N GLY A 172 -9.06 -33.12 9.42
CA GLY A 172 -10.43 -33.63 9.34
C GLY A 172 -11.14 -33.13 8.08
N GLU A 173 -12.29 -33.73 7.74
CA GLU A 173 -13.08 -33.32 6.56
C GLU A 173 -13.47 -31.84 6.63
N GLU A 174 -13.78 -31.32 7.83
CA GLU A 174 -14.09 -29.91 8.11
C GLU A 174 -12.98 -28.92 7.70
N ALA A 175 -11.75 -29.41 7.49
CA ALA A 175 -10.64 -28.57 7.04
C ALA A 175 -10.88 -28.01 5.63
N ALA A 176 -11.66 -28.68 4.77
CA ALA A 176 -12.00 -28.15 3.45
C ALA A 176 -12.86 -26.88 3.59
N GLU A 177 -13.86 -26.91 4.46
CA GLU A 177 -14.77 -25.79 4.73
C GLU A 177 -14.02 -24.62 5.38
N ASP A 178 -13.16 -24.90 6.35
CA ASP A 178 -12.28 -23.90 6.99
C ASP A 178 -11.36 -23.21 5.95
N LEU A 179 -10.80 -23.98 5.02
CA LEU A 179 -9.98 -23.47 3.93
C LEU A 179 -10.80 -22.59 2.98
N LEU A 180 -11.95 -23.07 2.52
CA LEU A 180 -12.86 -22.34 1.63
C LEU A 180 -13.33 -21.02 2.25
N ALA A 181 -13.70 -21.04 3.53
CA ALA A 181 -14.15 -19.83 4.24
C ALA A 181 -13.04 -18.78 4.38
N GLY A 182 -11.77 -19.21 4.46
CA GLY A 182 -10.64 -18.30 4.61
C GLY A 182 -10.00 -17.85 3.29
N LEU A 183 -10.30 -18.49 2.15
CA LEU A 183 -9.77 -18.07 0.84
C LEU A 183 -10.22 -16.66 0.43
N PRO A 184 -11.52 -16.28 0.47
CA PRO A 184 -11.93 -14.92 0.11
C PRO A 184 -11.22 -13.80 0.88
N PRO A 185 -11.16 -13.82 2.24
CA PRO A 185 -10.45 -12.77 2.97
C PRO A 185 -8.95 -12.79 2.67
N LEU A 186 -8.33 -13.96 2.45
CA LEU A 186 -6.93 -14.04 2.05
C LEU A 186 -6.69 -13.37 0.69
N LEU A 187 -7.51 -13.70 -0.31
CA LEU A 187 -7.36 -13.23 -1.69
C LEU A 187 -7.52 -11.69 -1.81
N VAL A 188 -8.26 -11.04 -0.92
CA VAL A 188 -8.38 -9.57 -0.90
C VAL A 188 -7.29 -8.87 -0.08
N THR A 189 -6.50 -9.60 0.72
CA THR A 189 -5.44 -8.98 1.54
C THR A 189 -4.41 -8.17 0.77
N PRO A 190 -4.03 -8.44 -0.49
CA PRO A 190 -3.08 -7.59 -1.19
C PRO A 190 -3.54 -6.14 -1.33
N PHE A 191 -4.85 -5.88 -1.34
CA PHE A 191 -5.37 -4.52 -1.40
C PHE A 191 -5.09 -3.71 -0.13
N SER A 192 -4.91 -4.33 1.04
CA SER A 192 -4.62 -3.59 2.27
C SER A 192 -3.28 -2.86 2.19
N GLU A 193 -2.31 -3.44 1.49
CA GLU A 193 -0.98 -2.86 1.27
C GLU A 193 -0.94 -1.93 0.05
N LEU A 194 -1.72 -2.24 -0.99
CA LEU A 194 -1.62 -1.55 -2.28
C LEU A 194 -2.64 -0.43 -2.49
N ALA A 195 -3.86 -0.53 -1.92
CA ALA A 195 -4.93 0.41 -2.19
C ALA A 195 -4.76 1.75 -1.46
N HIS A 196 -3.91 1.81 -0.44
CA HIS A 196 -3.65 3.03 0.32
C HIS A 196 -3.00 4.10 -0.57
N GLY A 197 -3.79 5.11 -0.97
CA GLY A 197 -3.36 6.18 -1.87
C GLY A 197 -3.35 5.84 -3.35
N ASP A 198 -3.88 4.67 -3.76
CA ASP A 198 -4.09 4.31 -5.17
C ASP A 198 -5.60 4.13 -5.45
N ALA A 199 -6.23 5.19 -5.97
CA ALA A 199 -7.66 5.20 -6.30
C ALA A 199 -8.05 4.18 -7.38
N PHE A 200 -7.11 3.78 -8.26
CA PHE A 200 -7.38 2.72 -9.21
C PHE A 200 -7.55 1.39 -8.48
N LEU A 201 -6.64 1.05 -7.55
CA LEU A 201 -6.70 -0.20 -6.83
C LEU A 201 -7.83 -0.28 -5.82
N ALA A 202 -8.16 0.83 -5.15
CA ALA A 202 -9.34 0.87 -4.30
C ALA A 202 -10.64 0.68 -5.11
N ARG A 203 -10.73 1.23 -6.33
CA ARG A 203 -11.83 0.90 -7.24
C ARG A 203 -11.85 -0.57 -7.62
N MET A 204 -10.70 -1.17 -7.95
CA MET A 204 -10.63 -2.61 -8.26
C MET A 204 -11.07 -3.47 -7.08
N ALA A 205 -10.67 -3.14 -5.84
CA ALA A 205 -11.17 -3.83 -4.66
C ALA A 205 -12.70 -3.71 -4.50
N ALA A 206 -13.30 -2.55 -4.80
CA ALA A 206 -14.75 -2.40 -4.78
C ALA A 206 -15.44 -3.26 -5.85
N GLU A 207 -14.84 -3.39 -7.05
CA GLU A 207 -15.33 -4.29 -8.09
C GLU A 207 -15.25 -5.78 -7.67
N TRP A 208 -14.24 -6.17 -6.88
CA TRP A 208 -14.22 -7.50 -6.26
C TRP A 208 -15.42 -7.70 -5.33
N GLY A 209 -15.78 -6.68 -4.55
CA GLY A 209 -16.93 -6.72 -3.64
C GLY A 209 -18.28 -6.90 -4.32
N ARG A 210 -18.37 -6.71 -5.65
CA ARG A 210 -19.58 -7.03 -6.43
C ARG A 210 -19.75 -8.53 -6.71
N CYS A 211 -18.72 -9.33 -6.49
CA CYS A 211 -18.81 -10.78 -6.55
C CYS A 211 -19.21 -11.30 -5.18
N ALA A 212 -20.26 -12.13 -5.11
CA ALA A 212 -20.85 -12.57 -3.84
C ALA A 212 -19.83 -13.20 -2.88
N SER A 213 -18.89 -14.00 -3.39
CA SER A 213 -17.87 -14.66 -2.57
C SER A 213 -16.91 -13.68 -1.86
N PHE A 214 -16.81 -12.43 -2.31
CA PHE A 214 -15.88 -11.43 -1.78
C PHE A 214 -16.56 -10.26 -1.03
N GLU A 215 -17.89 -10.10 -1.14
CA GLU A 215 -18.62 -8.95 -0.59
C GLU A 215 -18.25 -8.66 0.88
N GLY A 216 -18.39 -9.66 1.74
CA GLY A 216 -18.07 -9.52 3.17
C GLY A 216 -16.58 -9.26 3.46
N SER A 217 -15.69 -9.80 2.63
CA SER A 217 -14.23 -9.61 2.78
C SER A 217 -13.80 -8.21 2.36
N VAL A 218 -14.38 -7.69 1.26
CA VAL A 218 -14.12 -6.33 0.77
C VAL A 218 -14.70 -5.29 1.72
N HIS A 219 -15.89 -5.52 2.28
CA HIS A 219 -16.45 -4.62 3.30
C HIS A 219 -15.53 -4.51 4.54
N LYS A 220 -15.05 -5.65 5.06
CA LYS A 220 -14.09 -5.68 6.18
C LYS A 220 -12.77 -4.95 5.83
N LEU A 221 -12.26 -5.17 4.61
CA LEU A 221 -11.09 -4.46 4.11
C LEU A 221 -11.32 -2.93 4.07
N GLY A 222 -12.48 -2.51 3.59
CA GLY A 222 -12.89 -1.11 3.57
C GLY A 222 -12.83 -0.47 4.95
N GLU A 223 -13.40 -1.12 5.96
CA GLU A 223 -13.35 -0.65 7.35
C GLU A 223 -11.91 -0.58 7.90
N VAL A 224 -11.08 -1.60 7.62
CA VAL A 224 -9.65 -1.60 8.02
C VAL A 224 -8.89 -0.42 7.41
N LEU A 225 -9.18 -0.06 6.16
CA LEU A 225 -8.53 1.05 5.48
C LEU A 225 -9.10 2.42 5.87
N PHE A 226 -10.40 2.49 6.18
CA PHE A 226 -11.12 3.73 6.46
C PHE A 226 -11.00 4.20 7.91
N ALA A 227 -11.19 3.29 8.87
CA ALA A 227 -11.32 3.63 10.29
C ALA A 227 -10.14 4.44 10.85
N PRO A 228 -8.86 4.10 10.58
CA PRO A 228 -7.74 4.86 11.15
C PRO A 228 -7.72 6.33 10.73
N SER A 229 -8.08 6.66 9.49
CA SER A 229 -8.16 8.05 9.02
C SER A 229 -9.40 8.76 9.55
N ALA A 230 -10.54 8.06 9.65
CA ALA A 230 -11.74 8.62 10.27
C ALA A 230 -11.51 8.98 11.75
N ASP A 231 -10.81 8.13 12.51
CA ASP A 231 -10.47 8.38 13.91
C ASP A 231 -9.56 9.62 14.04
N ARG A 232 -8.52 9.73 13.19
CA ARG A 232 -7.63 10.91 13.16
C ARG A 232 -8.38 12.19 12.81
N ILE A 233 -9.36 12.13 11.89
CA ILE A 233 -10.25 13.25 11.58
C ILE A 233 -11.07 13.64 12.82
N GLY A 234 -11.66 12.66 13.50
CA GLY A 234 -12.43 12.89 14.72
C GLY A 234 -11.63 13.57 15.83
N ASP A 235 -10.41 13.09 16.09
CA ASP A 235 -9.50 13.70 17.06
C ASP A 235 -9.07 15.12 16.67
N ALA A 236 -8.72 15.34 15.41
CA ALA A 236 -8.32 16.67 14.91
C ALA A 236 -9.50 17.66 14.94
N LEU A 237 -10.73 17.21 14.66
CA LEU A 237 -11.95 18.03 14.80
C LEU A 237 -12.22 18.39 16.25
N ARG A 238 -12.02 17.46 17.20
CA ARG A 238 -12.13 17.73 18.63
C ARG A 238 -11.12 18.79 19.07
N ILE A 239 -9.86 18.65 18.67
CA ILE A 239 -8.80 19.64 18.94
C ILE A 239 -9.17 21.01 18.34
N ALA A 240 -9.60 21.05 17.08
CA ALA A 240 -10.02 22.28 16.41
C ALA A 240 -11.19 22.97 17.16
N LYS A 241 -12.15 22.18 17.66
CA LYS A 241 -13.27 22.66 18.47
C LYS A 241 -12.79 23.26 19.80
N GLU A 242 -11.88 22.60 20.51
CA GLU A 242 -11.31 23.09 21.76
C GLU A 242 -10.56 24.42 21.57
N HIS A 243 -9.80 24.57 20.47
CA HIS A 243 -9.17 25.85 20.11
C HIS A 243 -10.21 26.94 19.83
N ARG A 244 -11.24 26.62 19.05
CA ARG A 244 -12.33 27.53 18.70
C ARG A 244 -13.07 28.05 19.94
N GLU A 245 -13.45 27.16 20.86
CA GLU A 245 -14.14 27.50 22.11
C GLU A 245 -13.28 28.37 23.05
N ALA A 246 -11.95 28.25 22.94
CA ALA A 246 -11.01 29.10 23.66
C ALA A 246 -10.71 30.44 22.95
N GLY A 247 -11.37 30.75 21.83
CA GLY A 247 -11.12 31.95 21.02
C GLY A 247 -9.80 31.91 20.24
N ARG A 248 -9.13 30.75 20.19
CA ARG A 248 -7.87 30.49 19.48
C ARG A 248 -8.15 30.09 18.03
N TYR A 249 -8.69 31.03 17.25
CA TYR A 249 -9.21 30.73 15.91
C TYR A 249 -8.12 30.36 14.89
N GLU A 250 -6.93 30.93 14.99
CA GLU A 250 -5.80 30.61 14.10
C GLU A 250 -5.37 29.15 14.28
N GLU A 251 -5.26 28.69 15.52
CA GLU A 251 -4.93 27.30 15.84
C GLU A 251 -6.04 26.33 15.44
N SER A 252 -7.31 26.75 15.58
CA SER A 252 -8.47 25.99 15.08
C SER A 252 -8.41 25.83 13.56
N ALA A 253 -8.16 26.93 12.83
CA ALA A 253 -8.01 26.91 11.38
C ALA A 253 -6.83 26.02 10.95
N ALA A 254 -5.69 26.14 11.63
CA ALA A 254 -4.51 25.32 11.38
C ALA A 254 -4.83 23.81 11.53
N ALA A 255 -5.54 23.40 12.58
CA ALA A 255 -5.97 22.02 12.75
C ALA A 255 -6.86 21.53 11.60
N LEU A 256 -7.84 22.35 11.17
CA LEU A 256 -8.72 21.99 10.05
C LEU A 256 -7.97 21.89 8.71
N TRP A 257 -7.11 22.86 8.39
CA TRP A 257 -6.39 22.90 7.12
C TRP A 257 -5.24 21.90 7.01
N GLN A 258 -4.54 21.65 8.11
CA GLN A 258 -3.29 20.88 8.09
C GLN A 258 -3.48 19.42 8.54
N GLN A 259 -4.57 19.11 9.26
CA GLN A 259 -4.81 17.75 9.79
C GLN A 259 -6.09 17.17 9.22
N VAL A 260 -7.23 17.85 9.37
CA VAL A 260 -8.54 17.30 8.97
C VAL A 260 -8.67 17.11 7.46
N LEU A 261 -8.45 18.18 6.69
CA LEU A 261 -8.66 18.13 5.23
C LEU A 261 -7.69 17.18 4.50
N PRO A 262 -6.39 17.13 4.83
CA PRO A 262 -5.49 16.15 4.23
C PRO A 262 -5.90 14.70 4.54
N GLU A 263 -6.34 14.40 5.76
CA GLU A 263 -6.83 13.06 6.11
C GLU A 263 -8.12 12.70 5.36
N LEU A 264 -9.03 13.67 5.17
CA LEU A 264 -10.22 13.45 4.35
C LEU A 264 -9.85 13.17 2.88
N GLU A 265 -8.89 13.91 2.32
CA GLU A 265 -8.38 13.65 0.96
C GLU A 265 -7.74 12.25 0.84
N LEU A 266 -7.17 11.70 1.92
CA LEU A 266 -6.66 10.33 1.96
C LEU A 266 -7.77 9.26 1.96
N LEU A 267 -9.00 9.63 2.37
CA LEU A 267 -10.16 8.75 2.33
C LEU A 267 -10.81 8.65 0.94
N ASP A 268 -10.59 9.63 0.06
CA ASP A 268 -11.22 9.65 -1.28
C ASP A 268 -10.95 8.38 -2.11
N PRO A 269 -9.71 7.84 -2.17
CA PRO A 269 -9.45 6.59 -2.87
C PRO A 269 -10.28 5.42 -2.33
N VAL A 270 -10.45 5.30 -1.01
CA VAL A 270 -11.09 4.16 -0.35
C VAL A 270 -12.60 4.31 -0.19
N ARG A 271 -13.18 5.47 -0.55
CA ARG A 271 -14.62 5.72 -0.54
C ARG A 271 -15.45 4.59 -1.20
N PRO A 272 -15.06 3.99 -2.34
CA PRO A 272 -15.83 2.91 -2.95
C PRO A 272 -15.90 1.61 -2.12
N LEU A 273 -15.07 1.47 -1.08
CA LEU A 273 -14.98 0.26 -0.25
C LEU A 273 -15.87 0.30 0.99
N VAL A 274 -16.42 1.46 1.32
CA VAL A 274 -17.29 1.65 2.49
C VAL A 274 -18.69 2.05 2.03
N PRO A 275 -19.73 1.78 2.86
CA PRO A 275 -21.06 2.31 2.59
C PRO A 275 -21.04 3.83 2.42
N ALA A 276 -21.84 4.36 1.50
CA ALA A 276 -21.86 5.79 1.20
C ALA A 276 -22.20 6.63 2.45
N GLU A 277 -23.11 6.12 3.28
CA GLU A 277 -23.55 6.73 4.53
C GLU A 277 -22.38 6.91 5.51
N ARG A 278 -21.43 5.96 5.50
CA ARG A 278 -20.27 5.98 6.41
C ARG A 278 -19.27 7.07 6.03
N TYR A 279 -19.00 7.25 4.73
CA TYR A 279 -18.18 8.36 4.26
C TYR A 279 -18.91 9.70 4.49
N ASP A 280 -20.20 9.76 4.17
CA ASP A 280 -21.02 10.96 4.30
C ASP A 280 -21.11 11.45 5.76
N GLU A 281 -21.11 10.53 6.74
CA GLU A 281 -21.02 10.87 8.17
C GLU A 281 -19.74 11.66 8.49
N VAL A 282 -18.58 11.16 8.05
CA VAL A 282 -17.28 11.82 8.27
C VAL A 282 -17.23 13.15 7.52
N ALA A 283 -17.66 13.17 6.26
CA ALA A 283 -17.70 14.37 5.44
C ALA A 283 -18.60 15.46 6.07
N LEU A 284 -19.76 15.08 6.61
CA LEU A 284 -20.64 16.00 7.32
C LEU A 284 -19.98 16.57 8.58
N MET A 285 -19.32 15.75 9.39
CA MET A 285 -18.59 16.24 10.57
C MET A 285 -17.52 17.28 10.20
N VAL A 286 -16.78 17.03 9.11
CA VAL A 286 -15.77 17.97 8.59
C VAL A 286 -16.42 19.26 8.10
N ALA A 287 -17.49 19.17 7.31
CA ALA A 287 -18.23 20.32 6.79
C ALA A 287 -18.77 21.19 7.94
N VAL A 288 -19.35 20.58 8.97
CA VAL A 288 -19.82 21.28 10.18
C VAL A 288 -18.68 21.98 10.90
N GLY A 289 -17.53 21.31 11.10
CA GLY A 289 -16.36 21.91 11.74
C GLY A 289 -15.85 23.17 11.02
N LEU A 290 -15.69 23.08 9.69
CA LEU A 290 -15.29 24.20 8.83
C LEU A 290 -16.30 25.35 8.88
N ASN A 291 -17.59 25.03 8.75
CA ASN A 291 -18.65 26.03 8.75
C ASN A 291 -18.77 26.78 10.08
N ASN A 292 -18.67 26.05 11.19
CA ASN A 292 -18.74 26.60 12.53
C ASN A 292 -17.59 27.58 12.80
N LEU A 293 -16.36 27.24 12.39
CA LEU A 293 -15.23 28.17 12.52
C LEU A 293 -15.44 29.44 11.67
N ALA A 294 -15.98 29.31 10.46
CA ALA A 294 -16.28 30.47 9.61
C ALA A 294 -17.31 31.42 10.26
N VAL A 295 -18.33 30.86 10.92
CA VAL A 295 -19.36 31.63 11.64
C VAL A 295 -18.79 32.32 12.88
N ASP A 296 -18.01 31.61 13.69
CA ASP A 296 -17.42 32.18 14.91
C ASP A 296 -16.40 33.28 14.58
N LEU A 297 -15.58 33.08 13.54
CA LEU A 297 -14.69 34.13 13.02
C LEU A 297 -15.50 35.38 12.66
N ARG A 298 -16.59 35.25 11.90
CA ARG A 298 -17.47 36.38 11.55
C ARG A 298 -17.96 37.11 12.81
N GLU A 299 -18.38 36.36 13.81
CA GLU A 299 -18.91 36.92 15.07
C GLU A 299 -17.82 37.62 15.90
N SER A 300 -16.59 37.12 15.87
CA SER A 300 -15.45 37.77 16.52
C SER A 300 -15.13 39.16 15.93
N TYR A 301 -15.50 39.40 14.66
CA TYR A 301 -15.30 40.66 13.95
C TYR A 301 -16.46 41.65 14.07
N VAL A 302 -17.46 41.40 14.91
CA VAL A 302 -18.57 42.36 15.12
C VAL A 302 -18.04 43.69 15.70
N HIS A 303 -16.95 43.65 16.47
CA HIS A 303 -16.38 44.83 17.13
C HIS A 303 -15.10 45.38 16.47
N ARG A 304 -14.57 44.72 15.44
CA ARG A 304 -13.43 45.22 14.64
C ARG A 304 -13.54 44.81 13.18
N ALA A 305 -13.12 45.70 12.27
CA ALA A 305 -13.07 45.34 10.86
C ALA A 305 -12.02 44.23 10.63
N PRO A 306 -12.37 43.12 9.95
CA PRO A 306 -11.41 42.09 9.59
C PRO A 306 -10.49 42.58 8.47
N ASP A 307 -9.25 42.14 8.48
CA ASP A 307 -8.32 42.41 7.38
C ASP A 307 -8.67 41.60 6.11
N ALA A 308 -7.84 41.71 5.08
CA ALA A 308 -8.09 41.01 3.82
C ALA A 308 -7.86 39.48 3.91
N GLY A 309 -6.91 39.03 4.73
CA GLY A 309 -6.61 37.62 4.97
C GLY A 309 -7.71 36.96 5.79
N GLU A 310 -8.14 37.62 6.87
CA GLU A 310 -9.22 37.16 7.75
C GLU A 310 -10.55 37.00 6.98
N ARG A 311 -10.89 37.97 6.13
CA ARG A 311 -12.06 37.88 5.24
C ARG A 311 -11.98 36.70 4.28
N TRP A 312 -10.79 36.48 3.71
CA TRP A 312 -10.58 35.38 2.78
C TRP A 312 -10.71 34.04 3.50
N GLU A 313 -10.14 33.90 4.69
CA GLU A 313 -10.20 32.67 5.48
C GLU A 313 -11.65 32.28 5.83
N MET A 314 -12.48 33.23 6.28
CA MET A 314 -13.91 32.97 6.54
C MET A 314 -14.64 32.45 5.29
N VAL A 315 -14.42 33.10 4.14
CA VAL A 315 -15.09 32.72 2.88
C VAL A 315 -14.60 31.36 2.40
N GLU A 316 -13.30 31.07 2.51
CA GLU A 316 -12.74 29.78 2.09
C GLU A 316 -13.14 28.62 3.00
N LEU A 317 -13.20 28.83 4.32
CA LEU A 317 -13.70 27.82 5.26
C LEU A 317 -15.14 27.44 4.90
N ALA A 318 -16.02 28.42 4.67
CA ALA A 318 -17.40 28.15 4.28
C ALA A 318 -17.53 27.53 2.88
N ARG A 319 -16.72 27.97 1.91
CA ARG A 319 -16.65 27.32 0.59
C ARG A 319 -16.24 25.87 0.72
N LYS A 320 -15.21 25.59 1.50
CA LYS A 320 -14.70 24.24 1.68
C LYS A 320 -15.69 23.35 2.45
N ALA A 321 -16.43 23.92 3.40
CA ALA A 321 -17.53 23.23 4.05
C ALA A 321 -18.60 22.78 3.02
N HIS A 322 -18.97 23.68 2.10
CA HIS A 322 -19.87 23.35 1.00
C HIS A 322 -19.30 22.28 0.06
N ASP A 323 -18.02 22.40 -0.36
CA ASP A 323 -17.37 21.40 -1.23
C ASP A 323 -17.36 19.98 -0.63
N VAL A 324 -17.27 19.87 0.70
CA VAL A 324 -17.15 18.59 1.42
C VAL A 324 -18.51 18.05 1.86
N ALA A 325 -19.52 18.89 2.00
CA ALA A 325 -20.82 18.48 2.50
C ALA A 325 -21.45 17.35 1.66
N PRO A 326 -22.06 16.33 2.28
CA PRO A 326 -22.88 15.37 1.56
C PRO A 326 -24.01 16.06 0.79
N GLN A 327 -24.42 15.49 -0.34
CA GLN A 327 -25.46 16.07 -1.21
C GLN A 327 -26.76 16.41 -0.46
N ARG A 328 -27.14 15.59 0.53
CA ARG A 328 -28.35 15.81 1.34
C ARG A 328 -28.30 17.09 2.20
N ASP A 329 -27.10 17.55 2.54
CA ASP A 329 -26.85 18.69 3.45
C ASP A 329 -26.27 19.91 2.71
N GLU A 330 -25.90 19.76 1.43
CA GLU A 330 -25.15 20.73 0.61
C GLU A 330 -25.76 22.14 0.61
N GLN A 331 -27.09 22.25 0.53
CA GLN A 331 -27.79 23.53 0.42
C GLN A 331 -27.58 24.43 1.65
N GLN A 332 -27.54 23.86 2.85
CA GLN A 332 -27.33 24.63 4.08
C GLN A 332 -25.95 25.30 4.09
N PHE A 333 -24.92 24.59 3.64
CA PHE A 333 -23.56 25.11 3.57
C PHE A 333 -23.41 26.12 2.44
N LEU A 334 -24.05 25.89 1.29
CA LEU A 334 -24.11 26.84 0.19
C LEU A 334 -24.70 28.17 0.65
N ASP A 335 -25.85 28.14 1.33
CA ASP A 335 -26.52 29.34 1.84
C ASP A 335 -25.63 30.15 2.78
N ASN A 336 -24.85 29.48 3.65
CA ASN A 336 -23.94 30.16 4.56
C ASN A 336 -22.73 30.76 3.82
N TRP A 337 -22.13 30.00 2.91
CA TRP A 337 -21.04 30.49 2.07
C TRP A 337 -21.47 31.74 1.27
N ASP A 338 -22.64 31.69 0.66
CA ASP A 338 -23.24 32.80 -0.09
C ASP A 338 -23.42 34.07 0.75
N ARG A 339 -23.87 33.93 2.01
CA ARG A 339 -23.99 35.05 2.95
C ARG A 339 -22.62 35.67 3.24
N LEU A 340 -21.60 34.86 3.50
CA LEU A 340 -20.24 35.34 3.77
C LEU A 340 -19.61 36.00 2.53
N VAL A 341 -19.83 35.46 1.33
CA VAL A 341 -19.38 36.08 0.08
C VAL A 341 -20.04 37.44 -0.12
N ARG A 342 -21.35 37.57 0.10
CA ARG A 342 -22.05 38.87 -0.01
C ARG A 342 -21.53 39.89 1.01
N GLN A 343 -21.22 39.44 2.23
CA GLN A 343 -20.77 40.31 3.30
C GLN A 343 -19.29 40.73 3.16
N PHE A 344 -18.42 39.82 2.75
CA PHE A 344 -16.96 40.02 2.79
C PHE A 344 -16.26 39.97 1.43
N GLY A 345 -16.93 39.48 0.39
CA GLY A 345 -16.41 39.29 -0.97
C GLY A 345 -16.25 40.57 -1.79
N HIS A 346 -15.79 41.68 -1.21
CA HIS A 346 -15.48 42.89 -1.98
C HIS A 346 -13.99 42.93 -2.37
N GLY A 347 -13.71 42.68 -3.66
CA GLY A 347 -12.37 42.76 -4.27
C GLY A 347 -12.28 42.05 -5.63
N ARG A 348 -11.24 42.34 -6.44
CA ARG A 348 -11.04 41.76 -7.80
C ARG A 348 -11.09 40.22 -7.85
N ARG A 349 -10.74 39.52 -6.76
CA ARG A 349 -10.82 38.05 -6.66
C ARG A 349 -12.25 37.53 -6.48
N ALA A 350 -13.12 38.26 -5.79
CA ALA A 350 -14.51 37.83 -5.56
C ALA A 350 -15.38 37.85 -6.83
N ARG A 351 -15.05 38.71 -7.81
CA ARG A 351 -15.69 38.68 -9.14
C ARG A 351 -15.40 37.39 -9.91
N ALA A 352 -14.28 36.72 -9.65
CA ALA A 352 -13.99 35.41 -10.24
C ALA A 352 -14.83 34.29 -9.60
N TYR A 353 -15.29 34.46 -8.35
CA TYR A 353 -16.08 33.46 -7.63
C TYR A 353 -17.60 33.64 -7.77
N ALA A 354 -18.08 34.85 -8.08
CA ALA A 354 -19.52 35.15 -8.25
C ALA A 354 -20.16 34.54 -9.51
N ASN A 355 -19.41 33.83 -10.35
CA ASN A 355 -19.95 33.09 -11.50
C ASN A 355 -19.53 31.61 -11.49
N PRO A 356 -20.10 30.78 -10.59
CA PRO A 356 -19.71 29.38 -10.43
C PRO A 356 -20.08 28.50 -11.64
N ARG A 357 -20.99 28.94 -12.52
CA ARG A 357 -21.44 28.16 -13.69
C ARG A 357 -20.63 28.41 -14.98
N GLY A 358 -19.72 29.39 -14.99
CA GLY A 358 -18.96 29.79 -16.18
C GLY A 358 -17.48 29.41 -16.19
N LEU A 359 -16.96 28.88 -15.09
CA LEU A 359 -15.53 28.55 -14.95
C LEU A 359 -15.34 27.04 -15.00
N SER A 360 -14.88 26.55 -16.16
CA SER A 360 -14.33 25.20 -16.24
C SER A 360 -13.18 25.05 -15.22
N ALA A 361 -13.03 23.86 -14.65
CA ALA A 361 -11.98 23.52 -13.68
C ALA A 361 -10.54 23.87 -14.15
N GLN A 362 -10.32 24.17 -15.44
CA GLN A 362 -9.04 24.60 -15.98
C GLN A 362 -8.62 26.02 -15.57
N THR A 363 -9.56 26.92 -15.25
CA THR A 363 -9.23 28.34 -15.01
C THR A 363 -9.01 28.68 -13.53
N LEU A 364 -9.52 27.88 -12.61
CA LEU A 364 -9.38 28.07 -11.15
C LEU A 364 -8.30 27.18 -10.50
N GLY A 365 -7.60 26.36 -11.29
CA GLY A 365 -6.78 25.25 -10.79
C GLY A 365 -5.30 25.52 -10.53
N LYS A 366 -4.77 26.74 -10.66
CA LYS A 366 -3.33 26.97 -10.47
C LYS A 366 -3.06 28.14 -9.55
N ASP A 367 -3.15 27.89 -8.24
CA ASP A 367 -2.22 28.56 -7.34
C ASP A 367 -0.82 28.02 -7.68
N PRO A 368 0.07 28.82 -8.31
CA PRO A 368 1.39 28.35 -8.70
C PRO A 368 2.19 27.83 -7.51
N ARG A 369 1.93 28.32 -6.28
CA ARG A 369 2.57 27.81 -5.07
C ARG A 369 2.04 26.45 -4.67
N ARG A 370 0.72 26.23 -4.71
CA ARG A 370 0.11 24.93 -4.38
C ARG A 370 0.47 23.86 -5.41
N GLU A 371 0.54 24.20 -6.68
CA GLU A 371 0.99 23.30 -7.76
C GLU A 371 2.51 23.05 -7.70
N GLN A 372 3.29 24.03 -7.23
CA GLN A 372 4.72 23.84 -6.96
C GLN A 372 4.94 22.93 -5.75
N TRP A 373 4.16 23.08 -4.67
CA TRP A 373 4.19 22.21 -3.50
C TRP A 373 3.71 20.78 -3.81
N ARG A 374 2.65 20.61 -4.60
CA ARG A 374 2.19 19.29 -5.07
C ARG A 374 3.25 18.61 -5.92
N ARG A 375 3.91 19.34 -6.84
CA ARG A 375 5.04 18.81 -7.63
C ARG A 375 6.27 18.49 -6.78
N ALA A 376 6.58 19.31 -5.78
CA ALA A 376 7.67 19.04 -4.83
C ALA A 376 7.38 17.79 -3.98
N ALA A 377 6.18 17.69 -3.40
CA ALA A 377 5.76 16.54 -2.60
C ALA A 377 5.68 15.25 -3.43
N ALA A 378 5.22 15.31 -4.68
CA ALA A 378 5.24 14.16 -5.60
C ALA A 378 6.67 13.70 -5.91
N ARG A 379 7.60 14.64 -6.16
CA ARG A 379 9.03 14.33 -6.38
C ARG A 379 9.69 13.73 -5.14
N ILE A 380 9.41 14.28 -3.95
CA ILE A 380 9.91 13.74 -2.67
C ILE A 380 9.39 12.32 -2.44
N ARG A 381 8.08 12.07 -2.64
CA ARG A 381 7.50 10.73 -2.52
C ARG A 381 8.07 9.73 -3.53
N SER A 382 8.32 10.16 -4.76
CA SER A 382 8.97 9.35 -5.79
C SER A 382 10.43 9.02 -5.42
N ALA A 383 11.17 9.98 -4.85
CA ALA A 383 12.54 9.77 -4.39
C ALA A 383 12.59 8.81 -3.20
N ILE A 384 11.67 8.92 -2.24
CA ILE A 384 11.55 7.99 -1.10
C ILE A 384 11.21 6.58 -1.58
N ARG A 385 10.31 6.43 -2.55
CA ARG A 385 10.01 5.12 -3.17
C ARG A 385 11.21 4.53 -3.88
N PHE A 386 11.96 5.34 -4.64
CA PHE A 386 13.16 4.89 -5.33
C PHE A 386 14.25 4.42 -4.34
N LEU A 387 14.45 5.13 -3.22
CA LEU A 387 15.37 4.74 -2.15
C LEU A 387 15.02 3.40 -1.47
N ARG A 388 13.76 2.95 -1.54
CA ARG A 388 13.33 1.64 -1.03
C ARG A 388 13.61 0.48 -1.99
N THR A 389 14.07 0.76 -3.21
CA THR A 389 14.46 -0.28 -4.17
C THR A 389 15.92 -0.71 -3.94
N PRO A 390 16.28 -1.98 -4.23
CA PRO A 390 17.67 -2.46 -4.11
C PRO A 390 18.68 -1.77 -5.05
N LEU A 391 18.20 -1.06 -6.08
CA LEU A 391 19.02 -0.18 -6.92
C LEU A 391 19.26 1.19 -6.25
N GLY A 392 18.27 1.70 -5.53
CA GLY A 392 18.34 2.97 -4.79
C GLY A 392 19.24 2.93 -3.57
N THR A 393 19.39 1.78 -2.91
CA THR A 393 20.33 1.59 -1.79
C THR A 393 21.80 1.53 -2.22
N ARG A 394 22.10 1.29 -3.51
CA ARG A 394 23.46 1.31 -4.06
C ARG A 394 23.95 2.69 -4.48
N ILE A 395 23.04 3.66 -4.62
CA ILE A 395 23.38 5.04 -4.95
C ILE A 395 23.64 5.79 -3.63
N SER A 396 24.86 6.31 -3.44
CA SER A 396 25.28 7.00 -2.22
C SER A 396 24.23 8.02 -1.74
N LEU A 397 23.81 7.89 -0.47
CA LEU A 397 22.94 8.83 0.25
C LEU A 397 23.30 10.30 -0.01
N SER A 398 24.59 10.58 -0.21
CA SER A 398 25.15 11.89 -0.58
C SER A 398 24.59 12.46 -1.88
N VAL A 399 24.39 11.65 -2.92
CA VAL A 399 23.86 12.09 -4.23
C VAL A 399 22.37 12.44 -4.12
N VAL A 400 21.62 11.63 -3.39
CA VAL A 400 20.18 11.87 -3.17
C VAL A 400 19.97 13.08 -2.25
N ALA A 401 20.78 13.24 -1.21
CA ALA A 401 20.76 14.42 -0.34
C ALA A 401 21.07 15.70 -1.12
N VAL A 402 22.10 15.70 -1.96
CA VAL A 402 22.45 16.85 -2.83
C VAL A 402 21.31 17.17 -3.80
N ALA A 403 20.71 16.16 -4.45
CA ALA A 403 19.58 16.37 -5.35
C ALA A 403 18.34 16.93 -4.61
N LEU A 404 18.09 16.48 -3.38
CA LEU A 404 16.98 16.96 -2.56
C LEU A 404 17.19 18.42 -2.15
N VAL A 405 18.42 18.79 -1.76
CA VAL A 405 18.75 20.18 -1.38
C VAL A 405 18.72 21.12 -2.58
N ILE A 406 19.24 20.71 -3.74
CA ILE A 406 19.13 21.50 -4.98
C ILE A 406 17.66 21.74 -5.35
N THR A 407 16.83 20.70 -5.22
CA THR A 407 15.38 20.82 -5.47
C THR A 407 14.72 21.75 -4.47
N LEU A 408 15.05 21.65 -3.18
CA LEU A 408 14.50 22.50 -2.12
C LEU A 408 14.90 23.97 -2.31
N ALA A 409 16.16 24.24 -2.62
CA ALA A 409 16.70 25.58 -2.86
C ALA A 409 16.07 26.23 -4.11
N ALA A 410 15.86 25.46 -5.19
CA ALA A 410 15.16 25.93 -6.38
C ALA A 410 13.67 26.22 -6.10
N THR A 411 13.03 25.49 -5.18
CA THR A 411 11.62 25.72 -4.82
C THR A 411 11.38 26.87 -3.84
N LEU A 412 12.34 27.18 -2.96
CA LEU A 412 12.17 28.18 -1.89
C LEU A 412 12.51 29.62 -2.31
N GLY A 413 12.95 29.85 -3.56
CA GLY A 413 13.06 31.21 -4.12
C GLY A 413 14.01 32.13 -3.34
N GLY A 414 15.31 31.83 -3.38
CA GLY A 414 16.41 32.81 -3.28
C GLY A 414 16.60 33.62 -1.99
N ALA A 415 15.76 33.51 -0.96
CA ALA A 415 15.84 34.44 0.17
C ALA A 415 16.91 34.11 1.24
N TYR A 416 17.51 32.92 1.26
CA TYR A 416 18.47 32.55 2.32
C TYR A 416 19.63 31.65 1.84
N PRO A 417 20.54 32.14 0.97
CA PRO A 417 21.67 31.34 0.48
C PRO A 417 22.63 30.88 1.59
N ALA A 418 22.77 31.64 2.68
CA ALA A 418 23.68 31.31 3.78
C ALA A 418 23.22 30.10 4.62
N VAL A 419 21.91 29.96 4.85
CA VAL A 419 21.35 28.85 5.65
C VAL A 419 21.39 27.54 4.84
N SER A 420 21.11 27.61 3.54
CA SER A 420 21.20 26.46 2.64
C SER A 420 22.65 25.97 2.49
N LEU A 421 23.63 26.88 2.38
CA LEU A 421 25.04 26.51 2.30
C LEU A 421 25.56 25.87 3.59
N GLY A 422 25.12 26.37 4.76
CA GLY A 422 25.45 25.80 6.06
C GLY A 422 24.97 24.35 6.20
N LEU A 423 23.71 24.07 5.83
CA LEU A 423 23.14 22.72 5.86
C LEU A 423 23.85 21.75 4.90
N VAL A 424 24.20 22.22 3.69
CA VAL A 424 24.97 21.42 2.73
C VAL A 424 26.36 21.09 3.26
N LEU A 425 27.07 22.08 3.81
CA LEU A 425 28.39 21.87 4.41
C LEU A 425 28.33 20.93 5.61
N SER A 426 27.30 21.02 6.46
CA SER A 426 27.12 20.10 7.60
C SER A 426 26.88 18.66 7.17
N VAL A 427 26.08 18.42 6.12
CA VAL A 427 25.82 17.08 5.60
C VAL A 427 27.07 16.50 4.91
N ILE A 428 27.79 17.31 4.13
CA ILE A 428 29.06 16.91 3.50
C ILE A 428 30.10 16.58 4.57
N LEU A 429 30.23 17.41 5.61
CA LEU A 429 31.18 17.18 6.69
C LEU A 429 30.84 15.91 7.48
N ALA A 430 29.55 15.65 7.75
CA ALA A 430 29.11 14.43 8.41
C ALA A 430 29.38 13.18 7.56
N ALA A 431 29.16 13.24 6.24
CA ALA A 431 29.48 12.16 5.32
C ALA A 431 31.00 11.85 5.28
N LEU A 432 31.84 12.88 5.16
CA LEU A 432 33.30 12.74 5.15
C LEU A 432 33.84 12.19 6.49
N LEU A 433 33.24 12.58 7.62
CA LEU A 433 33.61 12.05 8.93
C LEU A 433 33.22 10.57 9.10
N THR A 434 32.11 10.14 8.51
CA THR A 434 31.65 8.75 8.55
C THR A 434 32.55 7.85 7.69
N GLU A 435 32.89 8.31 6.49
CA GLU A 435 33.78 7.59 5.57
C GLU A 435 35.21 7.45 6.13
N ARG A 436 35.71 8.47 6.84
CA ARG A 436 37.01 8.40 7.54
C ARG A 436 36.99 7.42 8.72
N ARG A 437 35.85 7.24 9.39
CA ARG A 437 35.69 6.30 10.51
C ARG A 437 35.69 4.85 10.02
N ASP A 438 35.06 4.59 8.87
CA ASP A 438 35.02 3.26 8.25
C ASP A 438 36.37 2.88 7.64
N GLY A 439 37.08 3.83 7.02
CA GLY A 439 38.44 3.63 6.53
C GLY A 439 39.47 3.32 7.64
N ALA A 440 39.39 4.02 8.77
CA ALA A 440 40.26 3.76 9.92
C ALA A 440 40.01 2.38 10.56
N GLY A 441 38.76 1.89 10.54
CA GLY A 441 38.42 0.54 11.01
C GLY A 441 38.98 -0.58 10.13
N GLN A 442 39.03 -0.36 8.80
CA GLN A 442 39.62 -1.31 7.86
C GLN A 442 41.15 -1.38 7.95
N GLU A 443 41.85 -0.26 8.16
CA GLU A 443 43.30 -0.27 8.35
C GLU A 443 43.72 -0.91 9.68
N ALA A 444 42.98 -0.69 10.76
CA ALA A 444 43.21 -1.36 12.05
C ALA A 444 42.99 -2.89 11.97
N GLY A 445 41.98 -3.34 11.21
CA GLY A 445 41.74 -4.77 10.96
C GLY A 445 42.80 -5.43 10.07
N ARG A 446 43.47 -4.66 9.20
CA ARG A 446 44.54 -5.17 8.31
C ARG A 446 45.89 -5.27 9.03
N ALA A 447 46.18 -4.36 9.96
CA ALA A 447 47.37 -4.42 10.81
C ALA A 447 47.32 -5.55 11.85
N GLY A 448 46.13 -5.95 12.30
CA GLY A 448 45.96 -7.08 13.24
C GLY A 448 46.14 -8.47 12.63
N ARG A 449 46.06 -8.62 11.29
CA ARG A 449 46.18 -9.93 10.60
C ARG A 449 47.59 -10.30 10.17
N THR A 450 48.55 -9.37 10.19
CA THR A 450 49.95 -9.65 9.80
C THR A 450 50.86 -10.03 10.98
N GLY A 451 50.35 -10.03 12.22
CA GLY A 451 51.15 -10.31 13.43
C GLY A 451 51.11 -11.76 13.96
N HIS A 452 50.47 -12.72 13.29
CA HIS A 452 50.26 -14.08 13.83
C HIS A 452 50.78 -15.24 12.98
N ALA A 453 51.70 -14.96 12.04
CA ALA A 453 52.38 -15.99 11.26
C ALA A 453 53.90 -15.89 11.47
N GLY A 454 54.40 -16.39 12.61
CA GLY A 454 55.83 -16.32 12.90
C GLY A 454 56.29 -16.91 14.22
N GLN A 455 55.71 -18.02 14.70
CA GLN A 455 56.33 -18.77 15.81
C GLN A 455 55.84 -20.22 15.90
N ALA A 456 56.33 -21.09 15.02
CA ALA A 456 56.33 -22.55 15.25
C ALA A 456 57.40 -23.20 14.37
N GLY A 457 58.52 -23.59 14.98
CA GLY A 457 59.56 -24.35 14.28
C GLY A 457 60.91 -24.36 14.99
N ARG A 458 61.03 -25.06 16.13
CA ARG A 458 62.31 -25.61 16.64
C ARG A 458 62.10 -26.51 17.86
N THR A 459 61.97 -27.82 17.61
CA THR A 459 62.33 -29.01 18.42
C THR A 459 61.81 -30.22 17.61
N GLY A 460 62.49 -31.33 17.34
CA GLY A 460 63.83 -31.85 17.53
C GLY A 460 63.90 -33.23 16.84
N SER A 461 65.12 -33.77 16.72
CA SER A 461 65.53 -35.10 16.20
C SER A 461 65.66 -35.26 14.68
#